data_AF-A0A3M2F538-F1
#
_entry.id   AF-A0A3M2F538-F1
#
_cell.length_a   1.000
_cell.length_b   1.000
_cell.length_c   1.000
_cell.angle_alpha   90.00
_cell.angle_beta   90.00
_cell.angle_gamma   90.00
#
_symmetry.space_group_name_H-M   'P 1'
#
loop_
_entity.id
_entity.type
_entity.pdbx_description
1 polymer ?
#
loop_
_entity_poly.entity_id
_entity_poly.type
_entity_poly.pdbx_seq_one_letter_code
_entity_poly.pdbx_strand_id
1 'polypeptide(L)'
;MREDLGQARQRLAAAREAADALARRRAEADRLRRCLEEKDYAHEDRRQFEALCREIDALDFDEKAYQQTREVAAQLPYLERRLRELEEVAGRREQLEQAIAQDEERLTKLRRQLGDGSAFGDLPAQIEALRNRRDAVGFDAARFEEVRRELQTLRDAGARVKDLLHARQNQAEWREQVERITERLARIEEERRAQAEALARLEAELEGRADLATRRQEAAATREAAEHALQDLQRRLGELQARLQQAENDRAALEDARREHRAARKERTLYRHLKTAFGKHGIPSLIIEQTLPEIEERANDLLERLTDGKMRVRLETLKDKKSGGTKETLNIIITDEQGIPRPYETFSGGEAFRANFALRIALSQLLADRADVRIRTLVIDEGFGTQDTQGLQNLVEAIQVIKDDFAKILVITHLEELKEAFPVRIEVEKHPTEGSRFEVIGV
;
A
#
# COMPACT_ATOMS: atom_id res chain seq x y z
N MET A 1 -20.21 21.31 -6.40
CA MET A 1 -19.75 22.00 -5.17
C MET A 1 -20.19 21.35 -3.85
N ARG A 2 -21.48 21.05 -3.58
CA ARG A 2 -21.88 20.28 -2.37
C ARG A 2 -21.59 18.77 -2.46
N GLU A 3 -21.67 18.17 -3.65
CA GLU A 3 -21.38 16.75 -3.87
C GLU A 3 -19.88 16.44 -3.91
N ASP A 4 -19.06 17.30 -4.54
CA ASP A 4 -17.60 17.12 -4.63
C ASP A 4 -16.90 17.18 -3.25
N LEU A 5 -17.40 18.05 -2.36
CA LEU A 5 -16.92 18.16 -0.97
C LEU A 5 -17.35 16.95 -0.14
N GLY A 6 -18.47 16.31 -0.49
CA GLY A 6 -18.94 15.05 0.10
C GLY A 6 -18.08 13.86 -0.33
N GLN A 7 -17.77 13.74 -1.63
CA GLN A 7 -16.92 12.68 -2.15
C GLN A 7 -15.45 12.81 -1.70
N ALA A 8 -14.92 14.04 -1.60
CA ALA A 8 -13.58 14.26 -1.05
C ALA A 8 -13.50 13.93 0.45
N ARG A 9 -14.55 14.24 1.23
CA ARG A 9 -14.65 13.83 2.64
C ARG A 9 -14.80 12.31 2.80
N GLN A 10 -15.54 11.64 1.91
CA GLN A 10 -15.64 10.19 1.88
C GLN A 10 -14.32 9.51 1.52
N ARG A 11 -13.56 10.04 0.54
CA ARG A 11 -12.22 9.51 0.19
C ARG A 11 -11.21 9.72 1.31
N LEU A 12 -11.24 10.86 2.00
CA LEU A 12 -10.39 11.11 3.18
C LEU A 12 -10.79 10.21 4.37
N ALA A 13 -12.08 9.97 4.58
CA ALA A 13 -12.58 9.05 5.60
C ALA A 13 -12.20 7.60 5.29
N ALA A 14 -12.36 7.16 4.04
CA ALA A 14 -11.95 5.82 3.61
C ALA A 14 -10.44 5.61 3.66
N ALA A 15 -9.64 6.63 3.35
CA ALA A 15 -8.18 6.58 3.48
C ALA A 15 -7.73 6.53 4.95
N ARG A 16 -8.42 7.25 5.85
CA ARG A 16 -8.19 7.18 7.30
C ARG A 16 -8.63 5.83 7.87
N GLU A 17 -9.78 5.30 7.47
CA GLU A 17 -10.21 3.94 7.83
C GLU A 17 -9.25 2.88 7.32
N ALA A 18 -8.72 3.01 6.11
CA ALA A 18 -7.73 2.09 5.56
C ALA A 18 -6.38 2.18 6.33
N ALA A 19 -5.95 3.38 6.72
CA ALA A 19 -4.76 3.58 7.53
C ALA A 19 -4.94 3.01 8.96
N ASP A 20 -6.09 3.23 9.58
CA ASP A 20 -6.43 2.67 10.89
C ASP A 20 -6.59 1.16 10.84
N ALA A 21 -7.16 0.61 9.75
CA ALA A 21 -7.24 -0.83 9.52
C ALA A 21 -5.84 -1.45 9.35
N LEU A 22 -4.94 -0.79 8.61
CA LEU A 22 -3.56 -1.25 8.44
C LEU A 22 -2.79 -1.20 9.78
N ALA A 23 -2.99 -0.15 10.59
CA ALA A 23 -2.39 -0.04 11.92
C ALA A 23 -2.90 -1.12 12.87
N ARG A 24 -4.21 -1.42 12.87
CA ARG A 24 -4.79 -2.53 13.66
C ARG A 24 -4.24 -3.88 13.22
N ARG A 25 -4.11 -4.12 11.91
CA ARG A 25 -3.56 -5.38 11.38
C ARG A 25 -2.08 -5.56 11.70
N ARG A 26 -1.29 -4.48 11.72
CA ARG A 26 0.10 -4.52 12.20
C ARG A 26 0.19 -4.81 13.69
N ALA A 27 -0.62 -4.15 14.51
CA ALA A 27 -0.66 -4.41 15.96
C ALA A 27 -1.14 -5.84 16.29
N GLU A 28 -2.09 -6.37 15.52
CA GLU A 28 -2.57 -7.76 15.63
C GLU A 28 -1.49 -8.76 15.21
N ALA A 29 -0.74 -8.48 14.14
CA ALA A 29 0.41 -9.30 13.73
C ALA A 29 1.53 -9.31 14.77
N ASP A 30 1.84 -8.17 15.40
CA ASP A 30 2.84 -8.09 16.46
C ASP A 30 2.39 -8.82 17.74
N ARG A 31 1.08 -8.76 18.07
CA ARG A 31 0.49 -9.52 19.18
C ARG A 31 0.54 -11.03 18.93
N LEU A 32 0.21 -11.48 17.73
CA LEU A 32 0.28 -12.89 17.35
C LEU A 32 1.73 -13.41 17.32
N ARG A 33 2.70 -12.59 16.88
CA ARG A 33 4.12 -12.92 16.98
C ARG A 33 4.57 -13.11 18.42
N ARG A 34 4.20 -12.21 19.34
CA ARG A 34 4.50 -12.38 20.78
C ARG A 34 3.85 -13.62 21.37
N CYS A 35 2.57 -13.89 21.07
CA CYS A 35 1.91 -15.12 21.50
C CYS A 35 2.68 -16.37 21.04
N LEU A 36 3.18 -16.39 19.79
CA LEU A 36 3.96 -17.53 19.28
C LEU A 36 5.35 -17.66 19.92
N GLU A 37 6.08 -16.55 20.11
CA GLU A 37 7.42 -16.55 20.71
C GLU A 37 7.40 -16.87 22.21
N GLU A 38 6.44 -16.32 22.95
CA GLU A 38 6.23 -16.56 24.38
C GLU A 38 5.44 -17.86 24.65
N LYS A 39 5.01 -18.54 23.58
CA LYS A 39 4.19 -19.77 23.61
C LYS A 39 2.88 -19.62 24.41
N ASP A 40 2.32 -18.42 24.41
CA ASP A 40 1.10 -18.03 25.11
C ASP A 40 -0.14 -18.23 24.21
N TYR A 41 -0.37 -19.47 23.78
CA TYR A 41 -1.53 -19.89 22.98
C TYR A 41 -1.89 -21.36 23.25
N ALA A 42 -3.17 -21.71 23.07
CA ALA A 42 -3.69 -23.08 23.18
C ALA A 42 -3.24 -23.83 24.46
N HIS A 43 -3.39 -23.18 25.62
CA HIS A 43 -2.92 -23.67 26.93
C HIS A 43 -3.51 -25.04 27.33
N GLU A 44 -4.78 -25.30 27.04
CA GLU A 44 -5.43 -26.58 27.34
C GLU A 44 -4.91 -27.71 26.45
N ASP A 45 -4.78 -27.47 25.14
CA ASP A 45 -4.27 -28.46 24.19
C ASP A 45 -2.80 -28.78 24.44
N ARG A 46 -1.97 -27.79 24.81
CA ARG A 46 -0.57 -28.06 25.19
C ARG A 46 -0.45 -28.80 26.51
N ARG A 47 -1.31 -28.55 27.49
CA ARG A 47 -1.37 -29.37 28.72
C ARG A 47 -1.77 -30.80 28.43
N GLN A 48 -2.74 -31.02 27.55
CA GLN A 48 -3.13 -32.36 27.13
C GLN A 48 -2.02 -33.06 26.35
N PHE A 49 -1.33 -32.36 25.45
CA PHE A 49 -0.19 -32.89 24.72
C PHE A 49 0.98 -33.24 25.66
N GLU A 50 1.32 -32.37 26.60
CA GLU A 50 2.36 -32.65 27.60
C GLU A 50 1.96 -33.77 28.58
N ALA A 51 0.67 -33.94 28.88
CA ALA A 51 0.16 -35.07 29.66
C ALA A 51 0.24 -36.39 28.88
N LEU A 52 -0.15 -36.39 27.60
CA LEU A 52 -0.03 -37.54 26.70
C LEU A 52 1.42 -37.96 26.46
N CYS A 53 2.34 -37.00 26.28
CA CYS A 53 3.76 -37.30 26.17
C CYS A 53 4.30 -37.95 27.47
N ARG A 54 3.86 -37.49 28.65
CA ARG A 54 4.22 -38.11 29.93
C ARG A 54 3.60 -39.49 30.13
N GLU A 55 2.39 -39.74 29.63
CA GLU A 55 1.77 -41.07 29.65
C GLU A 55 2.51 -42.04 28.71
N ILE A 56 2.94 -41.58 27.53
CA ILE A 56 3.73 -42.39 26.58
C ILE A 56 5.12 -42.71 27.16
N ASP A 57 5.80 -41.74 27.77
CA ASP A 57 7.10 -41.97 28.43
C ASP A 57 6.98 -42.88 29.65
N ALA A 58 5.82 -42.91 30.34
CA ALA A 58 5.55 -43.80 31.47
C ALA A 58 5.21 -45.24 31.08
N LEU A 59 4.85 -45.49 29.81
CA LEU A 59 4.45 -46.81 29.32
C LEU A 59 5.63 -47.74 28.98
N ASP A 60 6.88 -47.24 29.03
CA ASP A 60 8.13 -47.98 28.74
C ASP A 60 8.01 -48.90 27.51
N PHE A 61 7.31 -48.39 26.48
CA PHE A 61 6.89 -49.17 25.33
C PHE A 61 8.08 -49.39 24.38
N ASP A 62 8.69 -50.57 24.47
CA ASP A 62 9.75 -51.00 23.57
C ASP A 62 9.15 -51.57 22.26
N GLU A 63 9.10 -50.71 21.23
CA GLU A 63 8.61 -51.05 19.89
C GLU A 63 9.37 -52.24 19.26
N LYS A 64 10.65 -52.44 19.59
CA LYS A 64 11.42 -53.58 19.10
C LYS A 64 11.00 -54.88 19.79
N ALA A 65 10.76 -54.85 21.10
CA ALA A 65 10.27 -56.02 21.84
C ALA A 65 8.87 -56.42 21.36
N TYR A 66 7.99 -55.46 21.08
CA TYR A 66 6.65 -55.73 20.54
C TYR A 66 6.72 -56.37 19.14
N GLN A 67 7.55 -55.85 18.23
CA GLN A 67 7.69 -56.44 16.89
C GLN A 67 8.32 -57.84 16.92
N GLN A 68 9.34 -58.08 17.75
CA GLN A 68 9.92 -59.42 17.92
C GLN A 68 8.91 -60.44 18.44
N THR A 69 8.07 -60.05 19.41
CA THR A 69 7.06 -60.95 19.99
C THR A 69 5.94 -61.25 18.98
N ARG A 70 5.59 -60.28 18.13
CA ARG A 70 4.59 -60.44 17.07
C ARG A 70 5.08 -61.34 15.93
N GLU A 71 6.35 -61.27 15.56
CA GLU A 71 6.95 -62.17 14.56
C GLU A 71 7.02 -63.63 15.04
N VAL A 72 7.37 -63.86 16.30
CA VAL A 72 7.36 -65.20 16.90
C VAL A 72 5.94 -65.76 17.01
N ALA A 73 4.95 -64.94 17.40
CA ALA A 73 3.55 -65.34 17.44
C ALA A 73 2.98 -65.72 16.06
N ALA A 74 3.45 -65.08 14.98
CA ALA A 74 3.04 -65.41 13.62
C ALA A 74 3.55 -66.78 13.13
N GLN A 75 4.61 -67.33 13.75
CA GLN A 75 5.16 -68.65 13.41
C GLN A 75 4.49 -69.81 14.16
N LEU A 76 3.72 -69.53 15.22
CA LEU A 76 3.08 -70.54 16.07
C LEU A 76 2.17 -71.52 15.29
N PRO A 77 1.29 -71.07 14.37
CA PRO A 77 0.40 -71.97 13.63
C PRO A 77 1.14 -72.91 12.67
N TYR A 78 2.28 -72.46 12.15
CA TYR A 78 3.13 -73.26 11.26
C TYR A 78 3.88 -74.35 12.05
N LEU A 79 4.41 -74.01 13.23
CA LEU A 79 5.11 -74.96 14.09
C LEU A 79 4.15 -76.01 14.68
N GLU A 80 2.92 -75.62 15.05
CA GLU A 80 1.88 -76.56 15.51
C GLU A 80 1.48 -77.57 14.42
N ARG A 81 1.37 -77.12 13.16
CA ARG A 81 1.11 -78.01 12.02
C ARG A 81 2.27 -78.97 11.78
N ARG A 82 3.51 -78.49 11.91
CA ARG A 82 4.72 -79.30 11.72
C ARG A 82 4.89 -80.36 12.82
N LEU A 83 4.48 -80.05 14.06
CA LEU A 83 4.47 -81.01 15.17
C LEU A 83 3.48 -82.16 14.92
N ARG A 84 2.26 -81.85 14.46
CA ARG A 84 1.26 -82.90 14.12
C ARG A 84 1.72 -83.82 12.98
N GLU A 85 2.36 -83.28 11.95
CA GLU A 85 2.95 -84.09 10.86
C GLU A 85 4.04 -85.05 11.39
N LEU A 86 4.85 -84.60 12.34
CA LEU A 86 5.88 -85.43 12.95
C LEU A 86 5.30 -86.50 13.89
N GLU A 87 4.23 -86.20 14.62
CA GLU A 87 3.52 -87.16 15.48
C GLU A 87 2.82 -88.27 14.66
N GLU A 88 2.20 -87.94 13.52
CA GLU A 88 1.61 -88.94 12.62
C GLU A 88 2.66 -89.88 12.01
N VAL A 89 3.84 -89.35 11.64
CA VAL A 89 4.95 -90.15 11.11
C VAL A 89 5.56 -91.03 12.20
N ALA A 90 5.66 -90.54 13.44
CA ALA A 90 6.10 -91.35 14.58
C ALA A 90 5.15 -92.52 14.86
N GLY A 91 3.83 -92.29 14.84
CA GLY A 91 2.83 -93.35 15.03
C GLY A 91 2.85 -94.43 13.92
N ARG A 92 3.13 -94.04 12.67
CA ARG A 92 3.32 -95.00 11.55
C ARG A 92 4.57 -95.85 11.72
N ARG A 93 5.65 -95.31 12.28
CA ARG A 93 6.89 -96.05 12.52
C ARG A 93 6.68 -97.16 13.54
N GLU A 94 5.98 -96.88 14.64
CA GLU A 94 5.71 -97.83 15.71
C GLU A 94 4.82 -99.01 15.24
N GLN A 95 3.82 -98.74 14.38
CA GLN A 95 2.99 -99.78 13.77
C GLN A 95 3.79 -100.69 12.81
N LEU A 96 4.72 -100.13 12.05
CA LEU A 96 5.58 -100.89 11.12
C LEU A 96 6.62 -101.74 11.87
N GLU A 97 7.17 -101.25 12.98
CA GLU A 97 8.08 -102.04 13.84
C GLU A 97 7.37 -103.26 14.45
N GLN A 98 6.10 -103.13 14.88
CA GLN A 98 5.31 -104.27 15.37
C GLN A 98 4.97 -105.28 14.27
N ALA A 99 4.66 -104.83 13.06
CA ALA A 99 4.36 -105.71 11.92
C ALA A 99 5.60 -106.52 11.49
N ILE A 100 6.77 -105.88 11.45
CA ILE A 100 8.04 -106.54 11.12
C ILE A 100 8.39 -107.62 12.16
N ALA A 101 8.22 -107.35 13.45
CA ALA A 101 8.46 -108.34 14.50
C ALA A 101 7.55 -109.58 14.38
N GLN A 102 6.26 -109.39 14.06
CA GLN A 102 5.30 -110.49 13.87
C GLN A 102 5.62 -111.36 12.64
N ASP A 103 6.07 -110.74 11.55
CA ASP A 103 6.41 -111.47 10.33
C ASP A 103 7.78 -112.17 10.42
N GLU A 104 8.74 -111.64 11.19
CA GLU A 104 10.00 -112.33 11.52
C GLU A 104 9.78 -113.58 12.39
N GLU A 105 8.81 -113.55 13.32
CA GLU A 105 8.42 -114.71 14.13
C GLU A 105 7.74 -115.79 13.29
N ARG A 106 6.89 -115.40 12.31
CA ARG A 106 6.30 -116.34 11.34
C ARG A 106 7.35 -116.96 10.41
N LEU A 107 8.31 -116.17 9.93
CA LEU A 107 9.39 -116.65 9.07
C LEU A 107 10.33 -117.63 9.79
N THR A 108 10.63 -117.39 11.06
CA THR A 108 11.45 -118.32 11.86
C THR A 108 10.71 -119.64 12.13
N LYS A 109 9.39 -119.59 12.35
CA LYS A 109 8.56 -120.80 12.50
C LYS A 109 8.48 -121.64 11.22
N LEU A 110 8.26 -121.01 10.06
CA LEU A 110 8.23 -121.69 8.77
C LEU A 110 9.61 -122.23 8.34
N ARG A 111 10.70 -121.49 8.60
CA ARG A 111 12.07 -121.95 8.30
C ARG A 111 12.47 -123.14 9.17
N ARG A 112 11.99 -123.21 10.41
CA ARG A 112 12.21 -124.38 11.28
C ARG A 112 11.49 -125.62 10.71
N GLN A 113 10.21 -125.49 10.36
CA GLN A 113 9.38 -126.57 9.78
C GLN A 113 9.86 -127.08 8.40
N LEU A 114 10.50 -126.23 7.61
CA LEU A 114 11.13 -126.59 6.32
C LEU A 114 12.51 -127.24 6.51
N GLY A 115 13.22 -126.93 7.59
CA GLY A 115 14.56 -127.46 7.88
C GLY A 115 14.56 -128.83 8.58
N ASP A 116 13.52 -129.16 9.34
CA ASP A 116 13.40 -130.42 10.09
C ASP A 116 12.50 -131.47 9.41
N GLY A 117 12.08 -131.23 8.16
CA GLY A 117 11.37 -132.22 7.32
C GLY A 117 9.95 -132.56 7.77
N SER A 118 9.48 -131.95 8.86
CA SER A 118 8.15 -132.17 9.44
C SER A 118 7.00 -131.60 8.59
N ALA A 119 7.30 -130.71 7.64
CA ALA A 119 6.34 -130.12 6.71
C ALA A 119 5.89 -131.05 5.55
N PHE A 120 6.56 -132.18 5.32
CA PHE A 120 6.33 -133.01 4.12
C PHE A 120 5.74 -134.41 4.36
N GLY A 121 5.43 -134.79 5.60
CA GLY A 121 4.65 -136.01 5.92
C GLY A 121 4.97 -137.25 5.05
N ASP A 122 3.93 -137.94 4.58
CA ASP A 122 4.03 -139.17 3.77
C ASP A 122 4.18 -138.93 2.24
N LEU A 123 4.48 -137.71 1.80
CA LEU A 123 4.55 -137.35 0.38
C LEU A 123 5.60 -138.11 -0.45
N PRO A 124 6.78 -138.51 0.06
CA PRO A 124 7.75 -139.25 -0.74
C PRO A 124 7.27 -140.65 -1.16
N ALA A 125 6.46 -141.32 -0.33
CA ALA A 125 5.94 -142.66 -0.61
C ALA A 125 4.77 -142.67 -1.62
N GLN A 126 4.01 -141.57 -1.71
CA GLN A 126 2.91 -141.42 -2.67
C GLN A 126 3.41 -141.14 -4.10
N ILE A 127 4.60 -140.53 -4.24
CA ILE A 127 5.20 -140.20 -5.55
C ILE A 127 5.68 -141.46 -6.30
N GLU A 128 6.16 -142.49 -5.60
CA GLU A 128 6.51 -143.77 -6.24
C GLU A 128 5.27 -144.57 -6.67
N ALA A 129 4.22 -144.58 -5.84
CA ALA A 129 2.95 -145.25 -6.18
C ALA A 129 2.26 -144.61 -7.40
N LEU A 130 2.35 -143.29 -7.56
CA LEU A 130 1.79 -142.57 -8.71
C LEU A 130 2.62 -142.73 -10.00
N ARG A 131 3.94 -142.94 -9.91
CA ARG A 131 4.78 -143.24 -11.08
C ARG A 131 4.45 -144.60 -11.69
N ASN A 132 4.21 -145.62 -10.87
CA ASN A 132 3.78 -146.95 -11.35
C ASN A 132 2.36 -146.96 -11.92
N ARG A 133 1.49 -146.02 -11.49
CA ARG A 133 0.12 -145.89 -12.02
C ARG A 133 0.04 -145.11 -13.34
N ARG A 134 0.98 -144.20 -13.57
CA ARG A 134 1.10 -143.42 -14.82
C ARG A 134 1.47 -144.30 -16.01
N ASP A 135 2.36 -145.26 -15.83
CA ASP A 135 2.82 -146.12 -16.94
C ASP A 135 1.76 -147.17 -17.37
N ALA A 136 0.66 -147.32 -16.60
CA ALA A 136 -0.49 -148.17 -16.92
C ALA A 136 -1.64 -147.46 -17.66
N VAL A 137 -1.60 -146.12 -17.80
CA VAL A 137 -2.64 -145.33 -18.46
C VAL A 137 -2.04 -144.70 -19.71
N GLY A 138 -2.41 -145.21 -20.90
CA GLY A 138 -1.93 -144.74 -22.19
C GLY A 138 -2.24 -143.26 -22.46
N PHE A 139 -1.40 -142.37 -21.93
CA PHE A 139 -1.51 -140.93 -22.05
C PHE A 139 -1.13 -140.47 -23.47
N ASP A 140 -2.10 -139.88 -24.18
CA ASP A 140 -1.92 -139.28 -25.49
C ASP A 140 -1.51 -137.80 -25.36
N ALA A 141 -0.21 -137.54 -25.57
CA ALA A 141 0.37 -136.22 -25.46
C ALA A 141 -0.17 -135.21 -26.49
N ALA A 142 -0.66 -135.67 -27.65
CA ALA A 142 -1.14 -134.79 -28.71
C ALA A 142 -2.48 -134.13 -28.34
N ARG A 143 -3.40 -134.89 -27.74
CA ARG A 143 -4.71 -134.37 -27.31
C ARG A 143 -4.60 -133.39 -26.14
N PHE A 144 -3.56 -133.52 -25.31
CA PHE A 144 -3.29 -132.58 -24.23
C PHE A 144 -2.79 -131.22 -24.74
N GLU A 145 -1.92 -131.19 -25.76
CA GLU A 145 -1.47 -129.93 -26.36
C GLU A 145 -2.59 -129.18 -27.09
N GLU A 146 -3.52 -129.88 -27.73
CA GLU A 146 -4.67 -129.27 -28.43
C GLU A 146 -5.60 -128.54 -27.45
N VAL A 147 -6.00 -129.21 -26.36
CA VAL A 147 -6.82 -128.61 -25.29
C VAL A 147 -6.09 -127.45 -24.60
N ARG A 148 -4.77 -127.53 -24.46
CA ARG A 148 -3.95 -126.45 -23.88
C ARG A 148 -3.92 -125.21 -24.77
N ARG A 149 -3.85 -125.35 -26.10
CA ARG A 149 -3.88 -124.21 -27.04
C ARG A 149 -5.24 -123.50 -27.03
N GLU A 150 -6.35 -124.24 -26.97
CA GLU A 150 -7.69 -123.63 -26.85
C GLU A 150 -7.88 -122.87 -25.52
N LEU A 151 -7.36 -123.40 -24.42
CA LEU A 151 -7.38 -122.69 -23.13
C LEU A 151 -6.50 -121.43 -23.15
N GLN A 152 -5.45 -121.41 -23.96
CA GLN A 152 -4.53 -120.27 -24.05
C GLN A 152 -5.14 -119.11 -24.86
N THR A 153 -5.96 -119.38 -25.89
CA THR A 153 -6.67 -118.34 -26.65
C THR A 153 -7.85 -117.74 -25.87
N LEU A 154 -8.39 -118.46 -24.90
CA LEU A 154 -9.48 -118.01 -24.01
C LEU A 154 -8.98 -117.37 -22.70
N ARG A 155 -7.67 -117.24 -22.50
CA ARG A 155 -7.05 -116.73 -21.26
C ARG A 155 -7.53 -115.34 -20.86
N ASP A 156 -7.76 -114.46 -21.85
CA ASP A 156 -8.19 -113.07 -21.62
C ASP A 156 -9.71 -112.89 -21.73
N ALA A 157 -10.47 -113.96 -22.01
CA ALA A 157 -11.92 -113.86 -22.16
C ALA A 157 -12.59 -113.37 -20.87
N GLY A 158 -12.12 -113.81 -19.70
CA GLY A 158 -12.60 -113.33 -18.40
C GLY A 158 -12.32 -111.84 -18.16
N ALA A 159 -11.16 -111.34 -18.58
CA ALA A 159 -10.81 -109.92 -18.48
C ALA A 159 -11.68 -109.06 -19.41
N ARG A 160 -11.85 -109.48 -20.67
CA ARG A 160 -12.69 -108.77 -21.65
C ARG A 160 -14.16 -108.74 -21.25
N VAL A 161 -14.67 -109.81 -20.63
CA VAL A 161 -16.03 -109.84 -20.08
C VAL A 161 -16.13 -108.89 -18.88
N LYS A 162 -15.13 -108.84 -18.01
CA LYS A 162 -15.10 -107.89 -16.88
C LYS A 162 -15.05 -106.43 -17.37
N ASP A 163 -14.24 -106.12 -18.37
CA ASP A 163 -14.14 -104.78 -18.97
C ASP A 163 -15.45 -104.38 -19.67
N LEU A 164 -16.09 -105.31 -20.40
CA LEU A 164 -17.37 -105.08 -21.03
C LEU A 164 -18.49 -104.86 -20.00
N LEU A 165 -18.49 -105.63 -18.91
CA LEU A 165 -19.45 -105.46 -17.81
C LEU A 165 -19.23 -104.14 -17.08
N HIS A 166 -17.98 -103.75 -16.82
CA HIS A 166 -17.62 -102.47 -16.21
C HIS A 166 -18.03 -101.28 -17.12
N ALA A 167 -17.73 -101.36 -18.41
CA ALA A 167 -18.16 -100.37 -19.39
C ALA A 167 -19.69 -100.28 -19.48
N ARG A 168 -20.40 -101.41 -19.40
CA ARG A 168 -21.88 -101.44 -19.44
C ARG A 168 -22.52 -100.93 -18.14
N GLN A 169 -21.93 -101.22 -16.99
CA GLN A 169 -22.37 -100.72 -15.68
C GLN A 169 -22.19 -99.20 -15.59
N ASN A 170 -21.07 -98.68 -16.09
CA ASN A 170 -20.73 -97.25 -15.98
C ASN A 170 -21.14 -96.42 -17.21
N GLN A 171 -21.73 -97.04 -18.25
CA GLN A 171 -22.13 -96.34 -19.48
C GLN A 171 -23.09 -95.18 -19.21
N ALA A 172 -24.04 -95.37 -18.28
CA ALA A 172 -25.00 -94.35 -17.91
C ALA A 172 -24.32 -93.16 -17.22
N GLU A 173 -23.45 -93.45 -16.25
CA GLU A 173 -22.70 -92.42 -15.51
C GLU A 173 -21.77 -91.63 -16.45
N TRP A 174 -21.04 -92.28 -17.35
CA TRP A 174 -20.16 -91.60 -18.29
C TRP A 174 -20.93 -90.76 -19.30
N ARG A 175 -22.12 -91.19 -19.73
CA ARG A 175 -23.00 -90.36 -20.59
C ARG A 175 -23.47 -89.11 -19.86
N GLU A 176 -23.90 -89.25 -18.61
CA GLU A 176 -24.30 -88.12 -17.76
C GLU A 176 -23.13 -87.15 -17.52
N GLN A 177 -21.91 -87.67 -17.31
CA GLN A 177 -20.72 -86.84 -17.17
C GLN A 177 -20.38 -86.07 -18.45
N VAL A 178 -20.50 -86.70 -19.62
CA VAL A 178 -20.31 -86.02 -20.91
C VAL A 178 -21.35 -84.92 -21.10
N GLU A 179 -22.64 -85.22 -20.89
CA GLU A 179 -23.72 -84.21 -20.98
C GLU A 179 -23.45 -83.02 -20.07
N ARG A 180 -23.10 -83.27 -18.80
CA ARG A 180 -22.77 -82.21 -17.83
C ARG A 180 -21.58 -81.35 -18.26
N ILE A 181 -20.53 -81.96 -18.83
CA ILE A 181 -19.35 -81.23 -19.33
C ILE A 181 -19.72 -80.42 -20.58
N THR A 182 -20.52 -80.99 -21.49
CA THR A 182 -20.98 -80.31 -22.70
C THR A 182 -21.85 -79.09 -22.35
N GLU A 183 -22.78 -79.22 -21.40
CA GLU A 183 -23.58 -78.09 -20.91
C GLU A 183 -22.71 -77.00 -20.27
N ARG A 184 -21.71 -77.39 -19.48
CA ARG A 184 -20.79 -76.43 -18.84
C ARG A 184 -19.91 -75.71 -19.87
N LEU A 185 -19.46 -76.39 -20.91
CA LEU A 185 -18.73 -75.78 -22.02
C LEU A 185 -19.60 -74.78 -22.77
N ALA A 186 -20.84 -75.14 -23.08
CA ALA A 186 -21.79 -74.25 -23.75
C ALA A 186 -22.03 -72.96 -22.93
N ARG A 187 -22.21 -73.08 -21.61
CA ARG A 187 -22.35 -71.90 -20.72
C ARG A 187 -21.11 -71.01 -20.73
N ILE A 188 -19.91 -71.59 -20.63
CA ILE A 188 -18.65 -70.82 -20.65
C ILE A 188 -18.45 -70.12 -22.01
N GLU A 189 -18.83 -70.76 -23.12
CA GLU A 189 -18.76 -70.14 -24.45
C GLU A 189 -19.74 -68.97 -24.58
N GLU A 190 -20.94 -69.09 -24.02
CA GLU A 190 -21.94 -68.01 -23.99
C GLU A 190 -21.46 -66.83 -23.13
N GLU A 191 -20.93 -67.10 -21.93
CA GLU A 191 -20.33 -66.08 -21.05
C GLU A 191 -19.16 -65.36 -21.73
N ARG A 192 -18.29 -66.11 -22.42
CA ARG A 192 -17.16 -65.54 -23.17
C ARG A 192 -17.64 -64.62 -24.29
N ARG A 193 -18.69 -65.01 -25.04
CA ARG A 193 -19.27 -64.17 -26.09
C ARG A 193 -19.86 -62.89 -25.50
N ALA A 194 -20.64 -63.00 -24.43
CA ALA A 194 -21.23 -61.84 -23.75
C ALA A 194 -20.15 -60.87 -23.23
N GLN A 195 -19.06 -61.38 -22.65
CA GLN A 195 -17.93 -60.56 -22.20
C GLN A 195 -17.19 -59.89 -23.36
N ALA A 196 -16.99 -60.58 -24.48
CA ALA A 196 -16.36 -60.01 -25.66
C ALA A 196 -17.20 -58.86 -26.26
N GLU A 197 -18.52 -59.04 -26.33
CA GLU A 197 -19.43 -57.97 -26.77
C GLU A 197 -19.44 -56.78 -25.81
N ALA A 198 -19.43 -57.02 -24.49
CA ALA A 198 -19.36 -55.97 -23.49
C ALA A 198 -18.04 -55.17 -23.58
N LEU A 199 -16.91 -55.86 -23.80
CA LEU A 199 -15.61 -55.24 -23.98
C LEU A 199 -15.58 -54.36 -25.24
N ALA A 200 -16.06 -54.89 -26.37
CA ALA A 200 -16.11 -54.12 -27.63
C ALA A 200 -16.98 -52.86 -27.51
N ARG A 201 -18.10 -52.92 -26.77
CA ARG A 201 -18.93 -51.74 -26.49
C ARG A 201 -18.20 -50.71 -25.64
N LEU A 202 -17.51 -51.15 -24.58
CA LEU A 202 -16.73 -50.26 -23.71
C LEU A 202 -15.56 -49.60 -24.45
N GLU A 203 -14.88 -50.34 -25.33
CA GLU A 203 -13.79 -49.81 -26.17
C GLU A 203 -14.31 -48.73 -27.14
N ALA A 204 -15.44 -48.98 -27.81
CA ALA A 204 -16.06 -47.98 -28.69
C ALA A 204 -16.54 -46.72 -27.92
N GLU A 205 -17.08 -46.88 -26.71
CA GLU A 205 -17.46 -45.75 -25.86
C GLU A 205 -16.25 -44.94 -25.36
N LEU A 206 -15.10 -45.59 -25.13
CA LEU A 206 -13.86 -44.94 -24.70
C LEU A 206 -13.21 -44.14 -25.84
N GLU A 207 -13.18 -44.67 -27.07
CA GLU A 207 -12.66 -43.95 -28.24
C GLU A 207 -13.42 -42.63 -28.47
N GLY A 208 -14.74 -42.62 -28.32
CA GLY A 208 -15.55 -41.41 -28.43
C GLY A 208 -15.30 -40.36 -27.33
N ARG A 209 -14.72 -40.74 -26.19
CA ARG A 209 -14.43 -39.83 -25.05
C ARG A 209 -13.04 -39.22 -25.09
N ALA A 210 -12.10 -39.80 -25.83
CA ALA A 210 -10.75 -39.23 -25.97
C ALA A 210 -10.77 -37.85 -26.65
N ASP A 211 -11.60 -37.66 -27.68
CA ASP A 211 -11.78 -36.35 -28.36
C ASP A 211 -12.38 -35.28 -27.42
N LEU A 212 -13.27 -35.68 -26.49
CA LEU A 212 -13.86 -34.77 -25.50
C LEU A 212 -12.82 -34.27 -24.49
N ALA A 213 -11.85 -35.11 -24.10
CA ALA A 213 -10.78 -34.70 -23.21
C ALA A 213 -9.88 -33.63 -23.86
N THR A 214 -9.50 -33.84 -25.13
CA THR A 214 -8.71 -32.88 -25.90
C THR A 214 -9.44 -31.56 -26.07
N ARG A 215 -10.72 -31.58 -26.51
CA ARG A 215 -11.54 -30.36 -26.66
C ARG A 215 -11.74 -29.62 -25.34
N ARG A 216 -11.88 -30.33 -24.22
CA ARG A 216 -11.96 -29.72 -22.89
C ARG A 216 -10.66 -29.03 -22.52
N GLN A 217 -9.50 -29.61 -22.84
CA GLN A 217 -8.20 -29.00 -22.59
C GLN A 217 -7.98 -27.75 -23.44
N GLU A 218 -8.35 -27.78 -24.72
CA GLU A 218 -8.30 -26.61 -25.61
C GLU A 218 -9.27 -25.50 -25.15
N ALA A 219 -10.50 -25.86 -24.74
CA ALA A 219 -11.47 -24.92 -24.18
C ALA A 219 -10.98 -24.32 -22.85
N ALA A 220 -10.29 -25.10 -22.02
CA ALA A 220 -9.69 -24.61 -20.78
C ALA A 220 -8.55 -23.62 -21.06
N ALA A 221 -7.65 -23.95 -21.99
CA ALA A 221 -6.54 -23.07 -22.38
C ALA A 221 -7.02 -21.75 -22.99
N THR A 222 -8.04 -21.79 -23.85
CA THR A 222 -8.65 -20.58 -24.43
C THR A 222 -9.35 -19.73 -23.38
N ARG A 223 -10.05 -20.36 -22.43
CA ARG A 223 -10.65 -19.67 -21.28
C ARG A 223 -9.59 -18.99 -20.42
N GLU A 224 -8.52 -19.68 -20.07
CA GLU A 224 -7.43 -19.14 -19.24
C GLU A 224 -6.76 -17.94 -19.92
N ALA A 225 -6.48 -18.04 -21.24
CA ALA A 225 -5.96 -16.93 -22.02
C ALA A 225 -6.92 -15.72 -22.04
N ALA A 226 -8.23 -15.96 -22.17
CA ALA A 226 -9.24 -14.90 -22.13
C ALA A 226 -9.35 -14.25 -20.74
N GLU A 227 -9.27 -15.04 -19.66
CA GLU A 227 -9.28 -14.55 -18.28
C GLU A 227 -8.05 -13.67 -18.00
N HIS A 228 -6.86 -14.07 -18.45
CA HIS A 228 -5.66 -13.24 -18.36
C HIS A 228 -5.78 -11.93 -19.14
N ALA A 229 -6.27 -11.99 -20.38
CA ALA A 229 -6.48 -10.79 -21.20
C ALA A 229 -7.49 -9.82 -20.55
N LEU A 230 -8.56 -10.35 -19.94
CA LEU A 230 -9.55 -9.56 -19.22
C LEU A 230 -8.94 -8.87 -18.00
N GLN A 231 -8.14 -9.59 -17.20
CA GLN A 231 -7.45 -9.01 -16.04
C GLN A 231 -6.50 -7.88 -16.45
N ASP A 232 -5.74 -8.05 -17.54
CA ASP A 232 -4.85 -7.02 -18.06
C ASP A 232 -5.61 -5.78 -18.55
N LEU A 233 -6.73 -5.97 -19.25
CA LEU A 233 -7.57 -4.88 -19.70
C LEU A 233 -8.22 -4.14 -18.54
N GLN A 234 -8.68 -4.85 -17.51
CA GLN A 234 -9.24 -4.24 -16.30
C GLN A 234 -8.20 -3.41 -15.55
N ARG A 235 -6.95 -3.91 -15.42
CA ARG A 235 -5.85 -3.15 -14.83
C ARG A 235 -5.56 -1.88 -15.62
N ARG A 236 -5.44 -1.98 -16.95
CA ARG A 236 -5.22 -0.82 -17.83
C ARG A 236 -6.36 0.19 -17.75
N LEU A 237 -7.61 -0.28 -17.68
CA LEU A 237 -8.78 0.58 -17.53
C LEU A 237 -8.71 1.36 -16.21
N GLY A 238 -8.38 0.69 -15.09
CA GLY A 238 -8.21 1.34 -13.79
C GLY A 238 -7.10 2.40 -13.81
N GLU A 239 -5.95 2.09 -14.42
CA GLU A 239 -4.83 3.03 -14.59
C GLU A 239 -5.24 4.27 -15.41
N LEU A 240 -5.97 4.07 -16.53
CA LEU A 240 -6.44 5.16 -17.38
C LEU A 240 -7.52 6.01 -16.69
N GLN A 241 -8.44 5.39 -15.96
CA GLN A 241 -9.45 6.10 -15.17
C GLN A 241 -8.82 6.96 -14.06
N ALA A 242 -7.81 6.42 -13.36
CA ALA A 242 -7.07 7.19 -12.36
C ALA A 242 -6.34 8.39 -12.98
N ARG A 243 -5.69 8.20 -14.14
CA ARG A 243 -5.04 9.30 -14.88
C ARG A 243 -6.04 10.36 -15.35
N LEU A 244 -7.21 9.95 -15.84
CA LEU A 244 -8.25 10.86 -16.27
C LEU A 244 -8.76 11.70 -15.09
N GLN A 245 -9.07 11.06 -13.97
CA GLN A 245 -9.52 11.75 -12.76
C GLN A 245 -8.46 12.74 -12.24
N GLN A 246 -7.18 12.38 -12.29
CA GLN A 246 -6.10 13.28 -11.90
C GLN A 246 -6.01 14.49 -12.84
N ALA A 247 -6.10 14.27 -14.16
CA ALA A 247 -6.07 15.35 -15.14
C ALA A 247 -7.26 16.32 -15.00
N GLU A 248 -8.44 15.83 -14.64
CA GLU A 248 -9.61 16.66 -14.33
C GLU A 248 -9.39 17.51 -13.08
N ASN A 249 -8.84 16.93 -12.01
CA ASN A 249 -8.51 17.66 -10.79
C ASN A 249 -7.45 18.74 -11.04
N ASP A 250 -6.39 18.40 -11.78
CA ASP A 250 -5.32 19.33 -12.14
C ASP A 250 -5.85 20.49 -13.00
N ARG A 251 -6.79 20.20 -13.92
CA ARG A 251 -7.45 21.23 -14.73
C ARG A 251 -8.25 22.20 -13.86
N ALA A 252 -9.04 21.70 -12.91
CA ALA A 252 -9.80 22.54 -11.98
C ALA A 252 -8.88 23.42 -11.14
N ALA A 253 -7.82 22.84 -10.55
CA ALA A 253 -6.83 23.58 -9.77
C ALA A 253 -6.12 24.67 -10.60
N LEU A 254 -5.81 24.39 -11.87
CA LEU A 254 -5.22 25.37 -12.78
C LEU A 254 -6.18 26.54 -13.08
N GLU A 255 -7.47 26.28 -13.23
CA GLU A 255 -8.47 27.32 -13.47
C GLU A 255 -8.61 28.25 -12.25
N ASP A 256 -8.61 27.70 -11.03
CA ASP A 256 -8.65 28.47 -9.78
C ASP A 256 -7.38 29.31 -9.60
N ALA A 257 -6.19 28.71 -9.77
CA ALA A 257 -4.93 29.43 -9.70
C ALA A 257 -4.83 30.57 -10.73
N ARG A 258 -5.39 30.38 -11.93
CA ARG A 258 -5.48 31.43 -12.95
C ARG A 258 -6.40 32.58 -12.53
N ARG A 259 -7.51 32.29 -11.84
CA ARG A 259 -8.41 33.33 -11.30
C ARG A 259 -7.72 34.15 -10.22
N GLU A 260 -7.08 33.49 -9.25
CA GLU A 260 -6.33 34.15 -8.18
C GLU A 260 -5.19 35.01 -8.72
N HIS A 261 -4.39 34.47 -9.64
CA HIS A 261 -3.31 35.22 -10.27
C HIS A 261 -3.81 36.46 -11.03
N ARG A 262 -4.97 36.37 -11.72
CA ARG A 262 -5.59 37.53 -12.38
C ARG A 262 -6.03 38.58 -11.36
N ALA A 263 -6.64 38.18 -10.24
CA ALA A 263 -7.04 39.09 -9.17
C ALA A 263 -5.83 39.79 -8.54
N ALA A 264 -4.81 39.02 -8.13
CA ALA A 264 -3.57 39.56 -7.56
C ALA A 264 -2.84 40.50 -8.54
N ARG A 265 -2.85 40.19 -9.84
CA ARG A 265 -2.27 41.07 -10.87
C ARG A 265 -3.01 42.41 -10.96
N LYS A 266 -4.35 42.41 -10.89
CA LYS A 266 -5.16 43.65 -10.89
C LYS A 266 -4.84 44.48 -9.65
N GLU A 267 -4.83 43.85 -8.49
CA GLU A 267 -4.55 44.52 -7.21
C GLU A 267 -3.13 45.10 -7.18
N ARG A 268 -2.13 44.35 -7.65
CA ARG A 268 -0.76 44.85 -7.80
C ARG A 268 -0.67 46.09 -8.70
N THR A 269 -1.45 46.13 -9.78
CA THR A 269 -1.50 47.30 -10.66
C THR A 269 -2.13 48.50 -9.94
N LEU A 270 -3.22 48.27 -9.21
CA LEU A 270 -3.86 49.32 -8.40
C LEU A 270 -2.89 49.89 -7.35
N TYR A 271 -2.24 49.03 -6.57
CA TYR A 271 -1.26 49.48 -5.57
C TYR A 271 -0.07 50.19 -6.19
N ARG A 272 0.34 49.82 -7.40
CA ARG A 272 1.38 50.56 -8.13
C ARG A 272 0.92 51.97 -8.48
N HIS A 273 -0.30 52.13 -9.00
CA HIS A 273 -0.86 53.45 -9.27
C HIS A 273 -1.00 54.28 -8.00
N LEU A 274 -1.50 53.69 -6.90
CA LEU A 274 -1.60 54.37 -5.61
C LEU A 274 -0.23 54.78 -5.08
N LYS A 275 0.78 53.90 -5.15
CA LYS A 275 2.16 54.23 -4.75
C LYS A 275 2.72 55.40 -5.54
N THR A 276 2.45 55.48 -6.84
CA THR A 276 2.87 56.62 -7.67
C THR A 276 2.08 57.87 -7.31
N ALA A 277 0.76 57.77 -7.20
CA ALA A 277 -0.13 58.90 -6.91
C ALA A 277 0.10 59.50 -5.51
N PHE A 278 0.38 58.70 -4.49
CA PHE A 278 0.70 59.17 -3.14
C PHE A 278 2.22 59.28 -2.89
N GLY A 279 3.03 59.06 -3.92
CA GLY A 279 4.47 59.25 -3.85
C GLY A 279 4.86 60.72 -3.84
N LYS A 280 6.15 60.99 -3.62
CA LYS A 280 6.74 62.34 -3.60
C LYS A 280 6.43 63.21 -4.83
N HIS A 281 6.28 62.59 -6.00
CA HIS A 281 6.03 63.26 -7.29
C HIS A 281 4.56 63.13 -7.75
N GLY A 282 3.67 62.69 -6.86
CA GLY A 282 2.25 62.48 -7.16
C GLY A 282 1.39 63.66 -6.70
N ILE A 283 0.23 63.34 -6.12
CA ILE A 283 -0.74 64.27 -5.54
C ILE A 283 -0.09 65.31 -4.62
N PRO A 284 0.85 64.98 -3.71
CA PRO A 284 1.49 66.00 -2.87
C PRO A 284 2.23 67.09 -3.68
N SER A 285 2.95 66.72 -4.74
CA SER A 285 3.63 67.68 -5.61
C SER A 285 2.63 68.54 -6.38
N LEU A 286 1.58 67.92 -6.92
CA LEU A 286 0.51 68.63 -7.63
C LEU A 286 -0.20 69.65 -6.72
N ILE A 287 -0.45 69.30 -5.45
CA ILE A 287 -1.03 70.24 -4.48
C ILE A 287 -0.10 71.42 -4.24
N ILE A 288 1.21 71.18 -4.10
CA ILE A 288 2.21 72.25 -3.95
C ILE A 288 2.19 73.15 -5.19
N GLU A 289 2.33 72.58 -6.38
CA GLU A 289 2.34 73.31 -7.67
C GLU A 289 1.07 74.16 -7.87
N GLN A 290 -0.10 73.64 -7.49
CA GLN A 290 -1.36 74.40 -7.56
C GLN A 290 -1.46 75.51 -6.50
N THR A 291 -0.73 75.39 -5.40
CA THR A 291 -0.77 76.35 -4.29
C THR A 291 0.23 77.49 -4.44
N LEU A 292 1.37 77.25 -5.10
CA LEU A 292 2.44 78.23 -5.20
C LEU A 292 2.03 79.57 -5.85
N PRO A 293 1.23 79.61 -6.94
CA PRO A 293 0.81 80.87 -7.54
C PRO A 293 0.05 81.77 -6.55
N GLU A 294 -0.77 81.19 -5.68
CA GLU A 294 -1.53 81.94 -4.66
C GLU A 294 -0.62 82.50 -3.57
N ILE A 295 0.41 81.75 -3.16
CA ILE A 295 1.43 82.25 -2.22
C ILE A 295 2.24 83.38 -2.87
N GLU A 296 2.63 83.20 -4.13
CA GLU A 296 3.39 84.18 -4.91
C GLU A 296 2.62 85.49 -5.07
N GLU A 297 1.33 85.42 -5.41
CA GLU A 297 0.45 86.59 -5.53
C GLU A 297 0.36 87.37 -4.21
N ARG A 298 -0.03 86.71 -3.12
CA ARG A 298 -0.15 87.34 -1.79
C ARG A 298 1.18 87.91 -1.30
N ALA A 299 2.29 87.22 -1.53
CA ALA A 299 3.61 87.70 -1.16
C ALA A 299 4.02 88.94 -1.97
N ASN A 300 3.67 88.97 -3.26
CA ASN A 300 3.95 90.11 -4.13
C ASN A 300 3.09 91.33 -3.81
N ASP A 301 1.82 91.16 -3.44
CA ASP A 301 0.95 92.27 -3.01
C ASP A 301 1.54 92.97 -1.78
N LEU A 302 2.07 92.19 -0.83
CA LEU A 302 2.73 92.73 0.34
C LEU A 302 4.10 93.34 0.00
N LEU A 303 4.91 92.69 -0.84
CA LEU A 303 6.20 93.22 -1.27
C LEU A 303 6.06 94.54 -2.02
N GLU A 304 5.02 94.69 -2.84
CA GLU A 304 4.72 95.92 -3.55
C GLU A 304 4.52 97.09 -2.57
N ARG A 305 3.76 96.88 -1.49
CA ARG A 305 3.57 97.86 -0.41
C ARG A 305 4.84 98.14 0.38
N LEU A 306 5.66 97.12 0.63
CA LEU A 306 6.91 97.22 1.42
C LEU A 306 8.07 97.86 0.67
N THR A 307 8.05 97.79 -0.66
CA THR A 307 9.20 98.18 -1.49
C THR A 307 8.88 99.27 -2.50
N ASP A 308 7.65 99.79 -2.49
CA ASP A 308 7.15 100.76 -3.48
C ASP A 308 7.30 100.21 -4.91
N GLY A 309 6.91 98.94 -5.10
CA GLY A 309 6.96 98.23 -6.38
C GLY A 309 8.34 97.78 -6.84
N LYS A 310 9.40 97.97 -6.05
CA LYS A 310 10.79 97.67 -6.43
C LYS A 310 11.15 96.19 -6.40
N MET A 311 10.40 95.34 -5.70
CA MET A 311 10.72 93.92 -5.57
C MET A 311 9.53 93.02 -5.86
N ARG A 312 9.82 91.87 -6.49
CA ARG A 312 8.87 90.78 -6.68
C ARG A 312 9.51 89.43 -6.41
N VAL A 313 8.76 88.50 -5.85
CA VAL A 313 9.15 87.11 -5.66
C VAL A 313 8.48 86.23 -6.71
N ARG A 314 9.19 85.21 -7.18
CA ARG A 314 8.68 84.11 -7.98
C ARG A 314 9.07 82.77 -7.35
N LEU A 315 8.14 81.83 -7.30
CA LEU A 315 8.35 80.49 -6.76
C LEU A 315 8.41 79.47 -7.90
N GLU A 316 9.56 78.83 -8.09
CA GLU A 316 9.78 77.87 -9.17
C GLU A 316 9.97 76.47 -8.60
N THR A 317 9.26 75.47 -9.14
CA THR A 317 9.36 74.06 -8.67
C THR A 317 10.40 73.24 -9.44
N LEU A 318 10.97 73.79 -10.50
CA LEU A 318 11.92 73.10 -11.37
C LEU A 318 13.26 73.81 -11.36
N LYS A 319 14.34 73.04 -11.17
CA LYS A 319 15.72 73.52 -11.34
C LYS A 319 16.44 72.66 -12.34
N ASP A 320 17.10 73.28 -13.32
CA ASP A 320 17.99 72.54 -14.21
C ASP A 320 19.20 72.01 -13.45
N LYS A 321 19.48 70.71 -13.60
CA LYS A 321 20.69 70.09 -13.07
C LYS A 321 21.86 70.43 -13.99
N LYS A 322 23.02 70.70 -13.38
CA LYS A 322 24.29 70.88 -14.10
C LYS A 322 24.68 69.67 -14.98
N SER A 323 24.11 68.49 -14.70
CA SER A 323 24.33 67.25 -15.46
C SER A 323 23.34 67.00 -16.60
N GLY A 324 22.43 67.94 -16.87
CA GLY A 324 21.27 67.73 -17.74
C GLY A 324 20.08 67.10 -16.99
N GLY A 325 18.88 67.57 -17.30
CA GLY A 325 17.60 67.18 -16.68
C GLY A 325 17.13 68.13 -15.57
N THR A 326 15.83 68.16 -15.30
CA THR A 326 15.22 68.99 -14.25
C THR A 326 15.19 68.25 -12.89
N LYS A 327 15.34 68.99 -11.80
CA LYS A 327 15.14 68.54 -10.42
C LYS A 327 13.93 69.27 -9.86
N GLU A 328 12.97 68.53 -9.31
CA GLU A 328 11.93 69.13 -8.49
C GLU A 328 12.53 69.68 -7.20
N THR A 329 12.52 71.00 -7.07
CA THR A 329 12.97 71.76 -5.89
C THR A 329 12.21 73.07 -5.86
N LEU A 330 11.79 73.53 -4.69
CA LEU A 330 11.25 74.88 -4.52
C LEU A 330 12.42 75.89 -4.52
N ASN A 331 12.55 76.67 -5.59
CA ASN A 331 13.45 77.81 -5.68
C ASN A 331 12.67 79.11 -5.48
N ILE A 332 13.29 80.06 -4.79
CA ILE A 332 12.76 81.41 -4.61
C ILE A 332 13.64 82.34 -5.45
N ILE A 333 13.03 82.97 -6.46
CA ILE A 333 13.67 83.96 -7.33
C ILE A 333 13.12 85.32 -6.93
N ILE A 334 14.00 86.31 -6.78
CA ILE A 334 13.62 87.68 -6.48
C ILE A 334 14.02 88.55 -7.66
N THR A 335 13.11 89.40 -8.12
CA THR A 335 13.38 90.47 -9.08
C THR A 335 13.48 91.78 -8.33
N ASP A 336 14.55 92.53 -8.56
CA ASP A 336 14.83 93.82 -7.93
C ASP A 336 14.36 95.02 -8.78
N GLU A 337 14.71 96.23 -8.33
CA GLU A 337 14.39 97.49 -8.99
C GLU A 337 15.02 97.62 -10.39
N GLN A 338 16.09 96.86 -10.67
CA GLN A 338 16.73 96.82 -11.99
C GLN A 338 16.01 95.84 -12.93
N GLY A 339 14.99 95.12 -12.44
CA GLY A 339 14.25 94.13 -13.20
C GLY A 339 15.01 92.82 -13.39
N ILE A 340 16.09 92.58 -12.63
CA ILE A 340 16.96 91.41 -12.83
C ILE A 340 16.53 90.28 -11.89
N PRO A 341 16.06 89.13 -12.41
CA PRO A 341 15.74 87.97 -11.57
C PRO A 341 17.03 87.31 -11.08
N ARG A 342 17.17 87.20 -9.75
CA ARG A 342 18.33 86.58 -9.10
C ARG A 342 17.88 85.58 -8.02
N PRO A 343 18.69 84.56 -7.72
CA PRO A 343 18.40 83.64 -6.61
C PRO A 343 18.36 84.37 -5.27
N TYR A 344 17.43 83.99 -4.39
CA TYR A 344 17.26 84.53 -3.04
C TYR A 344 18.60 84.64 -2.27
N GLU A 345 19.51 83.68 -2.44
CA GLU A 345 20.79 83.62 -1.73
C GLU A 345 21.75 84.76 -2.06
N THR A 346 21.49 85.53 -3.12
CA THR A 346 22.37 86.63 -3.57
C THR A 346 21.96 88.03 -3.07
N PHE A 347 20.84 88.13 -2.33
CA PHE A 347 20.30 89.40 -1.86
C PHE A 347 20.91 89.86 -0.54
N SER A 348 20.93 91.17 -0.33
CA SER A 348 21.40 91.78 0.92
C SER A 348 20.48 91.42 2.09
N GLY A 349 20.98 91.57 3.32
CA GLY A 349 20.22 91.22 4.53
C GLY A 349 18.84 91.89 4.62
N GLY A 350 18.74 93.17 4.24
CA GLY A 350 17.48 93.92 4.27
C GLY A 350 16.49 93.51 3.17
N GLU A 351 16.95 93.26 1.96
CA GLU A 351 16.12 92.79 0.84
C GLU A 351 15.60 91.37 1.09
N ALA A 352 16.48 90.48 1.56
CA ALA A 352 16.13 89.13 1.97
C ALA A 352 15.13 89.14 3.14
N PHE A 353 15.28 90.08 4.08
CA PHE A 353 14.32 90.25 5.18
C PHE A 353 12.91 90.58 4.66
N ARG A 354 12.76 91.57 3.77
CA ARG A 354 11.45 91.95 3.21
C ARG A 354 10.80 90.80 2.44
N ALA A 355 11.58 90.07 1.64
CA ALA A 355 11.10 88.88 0.94
C ALA A 355 10.64 87.77 1.89
N ASN A 356 11.43 87.47 2.94
CA ASN A 356 11.07 86.48 3.96
C ASN A 356 9.82 86.88 4.73
N PHE A 357 9.72 88.15 5.10
CA PHE A 357 8.57 88.68 5.83
C PHE A 357 7.30 88.53 5.00
N ALA A 358 7.34 88.97 3.74
CA ALA A 358 6.20 88.85 2.84
C ALA A 358 5.76 87.40 2.60
N LEU A 359 6.71 86.50 2.34
CA LEU A 359 6.42 85.07 2.17
C LEU A 359 5.82 84.43 3.43
N ARG A 360 6.31 84.79 4.62
CA ARG A 360 5.78 84.29 5.90
C ARG A 360 4.35 84.74 6.14
N ILE A 361 4.04 86.02 5.88
CA ILE A 361 2.70 86.57 6.02
C ILE A 361 1.75 85.93 4.99
N ALA A 362 2.16 85.85 3.72
CA ALA A 362 1.40 85.21 2.66
C ALA A 362 1.06 83.74 2.99
N LEU A 363 2.04 82.97 3.46
CA LEU A 363 1.83 81.58 3.87
C LEU A 363 0.88 81.49 5.09
N SER A 364 1.03 82.39 6.06
CA SER A 364 0.18 82.40 7.25
C SER A 364 -1.27 82.70 6.87
N GLN A 365 -1.51 83.74 6.07
CA GLN A 365 -2.85 84.10 5.57
C GLN A 365 -3.47 82.94 4.78
N LEU A 366 -2.69 82.30 3.91
CA LEU A 366 -3.15 81.15 3.13
C LEU A 366 -3.57 79.98 4.02
N LEU A 367 -2.76 79.64 5.03
CA LEU A 367 -3.08 78.56 5.97
C LEU A 367 -4.35 78.85 6.77
N ALA A 368 -4.56 80.11 7.13
CA ALA A 368 -5.73 80.55 7.87
C ALA A 368 -7.00 80.47 7.00
N ASP A 369 -6.94 80.95 5.75
CA ASP A 369 -8.06 80.86 4.80
C ASP A 369 -8.46 79.40 4.53
N ARG A 370 -7.48 78.50 4.38
CA ARG A 370 -7.74 77.06 4.22
C ARG A 370 -8.35 76.40 5.45
N ALA A 371 -8.11 76.96 6.63
CA ALA A 371 -8.73 76.52 7.88
C ALA A 371 -10.10 77.17 8.14
N ASP A 372 -10.58 78.05 7.25
CA ASP A 372 -11.75 78.91 7.44
C ASP A 372 -11.64 79.78 8.71
N VAL A 373 -10.41 80.20 9.04
CA VAL A 373 -10.10 81.05 10.19
C VAL A 373 -9.42 82.32 9.67
N ARG A 374 -9.83 83.48 10.16
CA ARG A 374 -9.09 84.72 9.91
C ARG A 374 -7.98 84.88 10.93
N ILE A 375 -6.74 85.14 10.48
CA ILE A 375 -5.67 85.56 11.41
C ILE A 375 -6.04 86.93 11.96
N ARG A 376 -6.32 86.98 13.25
CA ARG A 376 -6.61 88.24 13.95
C ARG A 376 -5.39 88.79 14.66
N THR A 377 -4.48 87.92 15.08
CA THR A 377 -3.32 88.30 15.89
C THR A 377 -2.05 87.75 15.26
N LEU A 378 -1.09 88.64 14.98
CA LEU A 378 0.28 88.28 14.61
C LEU A 378 1.18 88.48 15.84
N VAL A 379 1.96 87.47 16.20
CA VAL A 379 2.99 87.57 17.24
C VAL A 379 4.34 87.40 16.58
N ILE A 380 5.24 88.35 16.79
CA ILE A 380 6.61 88.28 16.30
C ILE A 380 7.55 88.30 17.50
N ASP A 381 8.28 87.21 17.70
CA ASP A 381 9.10 86.98 18.88
C ASP A 381 10.58 86.91 18.51
N GLU A 382 11.39 87.80 19.09
CA GLU A 382 12.86 87.87 19.03
C GLU A 382 13.51 87.55 17.66
N GLY A 383 12.83 87.84 16.56
CA GLY A 383 13.27 87.53 15.21
C GLY A 383 14.30 88.51 14.62
N PHE A 384 14.80 89.46 15.43
CA PHE A 384 15.39 90.72 14.94
C PHE A 384 16.79 91.02 15.47
N GLY A 385 17.31 90.22 16.41
CA GLY A 385 18.60 90.48 17.08
C GLY A 385 19.85 90.40 16.19
N THR A 386 19.72 89.95 14.94
CA THR A 386 20.82 89.89 13.97
C THR A 386 20.75 90.99 12.90
N GLN A 387 19.81 91.92 13.00
CA GLN A 387 19.63 93.01 12.05
C GLN A 387 20.45 94.23 12.47
N ASP A 388 21.03 94.94 11.50
CA ASP A 388 21.65 96.24 11.72
C ASP A 388 20.58 97.32 11.94
N THR A 389 21.00 98.54 12.29
CA THR A 389 20.09 99.68 12.52
C THR A 389 19.15 99.93 11.32
N GLN A 390 19.63 99.67 10.10
CA GLN A 390 18.83 99.78 8.88
C GLN A 390 17.77 98.66 8.78
N GLY A 391 18.11 97.43 9.15
CA GLY A 391 17.17 96.31 9.21
C GLY A 391 16.08 96.50 10.26
N LEU A 392 16.40 97.13 11.40
CA LEU A 392 15.40 97.50 12.42
C LEU A 392 14.39 98.53 11.88
N GLN A 393 14.84 99.56 11.17
CA GLN A 393 13.95 100.55 10.56
C GLN A 393 13.04 99.90 9.51
N ASN A 394 13.62 99.07 8.63
CA ASN A 394 12.87 98.32 7.63
C ASN A 394 11.79 97.40 8.25
N LEU A 395 12.05 96.86 9.44
CA LEU A 395 11.08 96.06 10.18
C LEU A 395 9.91 96.89 10.70
N VAL A 396 10.19 98.04 11.32
CA VAL A 396 9.15 98.94 11.83
C VAL A 396 8.25 99.38 10.68
N GLU A 397 8.84 99.80 9.56
CA GLU A 397 8.11 100.12 8.33
C GLU A 397 7.25 98.94 7.88
N ALA A 398 7.80 97.72 7.87
CA ALA A 398 7.05 96.54 7.44
C ALA A 398 5.85 96.22 8.33
N ILE A 399 6.01 96.34 9.65
CA ILE A 399 4.93 96.15 10.63
C ILE A 399 3.86 97.23 10.48
N GLN A 400 4.26 98.47 10.23
CA GLN A 400 3.33 99.57 9.98
C GLN A 400 2.51 99.33 8.71
N VAL A 401 3.14 98.83 7.64
CA VAL A 401 2.46 98.51 6.38
C VAL A 401 1.36 97.47 6.58
N ILE A 402 1.60 96.41 7.36
CA ILE A 402 0.63 95.33 7.60
C ILE A 402 -0.30 95.59 8.80
N LYS A 403 -0.21 96.75 9.45
CA LYS A 403 -0.94 97.02 10.70
C LYS A 403 -2.44 96.81 10.55
N ASP A 404 -3.01 97.22 9.42
CA ASP A 404 -4.45 97.13 9.16
C ASP A 404 -4.88 95.74 8.67
N ASP A 405 -3.93 94.88 8.30
CA ASP A 405 -4.19 93.51 7.87
C ASP A 405 -4.49 92.58 9.07
N PHE A 406 -4.15 93.01 10.30
CA PHE A 406 -4.32 92.24 11.54
C PHE A 406 -5.06 93.06 12.59
N ALA A 407 -5.95 92.42 13.37
CA ALA A 407 -6.62 93.09 14.48
C ALA A 407 -5.66 93.42 15.65
N LYS A 408 -4.55 92.69 15.77
CA LYS A 408 -3.51 92.91 16.77
C LYS A 408 -2.16 92.40 16.27
N ILE A 409 -1.12 93.22 16.41
CA ILE A 409 0.27 92.79 16.22
C ILE A 409 0.99 92.93 17.56
N LEU A 410 1.62 91.85 18.02
CA LEU A 410 2.46 91.83 19.22
C LEU A 410 3.90 91.61 18.80
N VAL A 411 4.78 92.52 19.17
CA VAL A 411 6.21 92.46 18.89
C VAL A 411 6.94 92.27 20.21
N ILE A 412 7.70 91.19 20.34
CA ILE A 412 8.52 90.88 21.51
C ILE A 412 9.98 91.07 21.12
N THR A 413 10.65 92.00 21.80
CA THR A 413 12.03 92.39 21.48
C THR A 413 12.74 92.92 22.72
N HIS A 414 14.05 92.66 22.82
CA HIS A 414 14.94 93.27 23.80
C HIS A 414 15.69 94.50 23.26
N LEU A 415 15.49 94.85 21.98
CA LEU A 415 16.17 95.97 21.33
C LEU A 415 15.52 97.30 21.73
N GLU A 416 16.32 98.22 22.26
CA GLU A 416 15.85 99.51 22.76
C GLU A 416 15.26 100.38 21.63
N GLU A 417 15.87 100.31 20.45
CA GLU A 417 15.48 101.10 19.28
C GLU A 417 14.09 100.75 18.76
N LEU A 418 13.58 99.54 19.01
CA LEU A 418 12.21 99.16 18.68
C LEU A 418 11.19 99.62 19.72
N LYS A 419 11.61 99.89 20.97
CA LYS A 419 10.69 100.32 22.03
C LYS A 419 10.12 101.72 21.77
N GLU A 420 10.89 102.59 21.14
CA GLU A 420 10.46 103.95 20.80
C GLU A 420 9.62 104.01 19.51
N ALA A 421 9.68 102.97 18.69
CA ALA A 421 8.97 102.92 17.40
C ALA A 421 7.46 102.66 17.51
N PHE A 422 6.99 102.17 18.67
CA PHE A 422 5.59 101.81 18.90
C PHE A 422 4.99 102.59 20.09
N PRO A 423 3.74 103.09 19.97
CA PRO A 423 3.14 103.97 20.97
C PRO A 423 2.72 103.25 22.25
N VAL A 424 2.41 101.95 22.19
CA VAL A 424 1.97 101.13 23.33
C VAL A 424 2.98 100.02 23.53
N ARG A 425 3.51 99.86 24.75
CA ARG A 425 4.50 98.84 25.08
C ARG A 425 4.25 98.18 26.42
N ILE A 426 4.65 96.91 26.52
CA ILE A 426 4.66 96.15 27.77
C ILE A 426 6.13 95.96 28.14
N GLU A 427 6.59 96.69 29.16
CA GLU A 427 7.96 96.56 29.66
C GLU A 427 8.01 95.47 30.72
N VAL A 428 8.93 94.52 30.57
CA VAL A 428 9.10 93.38 31.48
C VAL A 428 10.47 93.50 32.14
N GLU A 429 10.49 93.62 33.46
CA GLU A 429 11.71 93.73 34.25
C GLU A 429 11.86 92.54 35.20
N LYS A 430 13.10 92.06 35.38
CA LYS A 430 13.40 90.95 36.30
C LYS A 430 13.66 91.49 37.70
N HIS A 431 12.75 91.25 38.64
CA HIS A 431 12.95 91.62 40.04
C HIS A 431 13.82 90.58 40.76
N PRO A 432 14.86 90.98 41.53
CA PRO A 432 15.81 90.05 42.17
C PRO A 432 15.18 89.04 43.13
N THR A 433 14.06 89.40 43.77
CA THR A 433 13.42 88.59 44.83
C THR A 433 11.99 88.17 44.51
N GLU A 434 11.34 88.77 43.51
CA GLU A 434 9.89 88.60 43.27
C GLU A 434 9.57 88.00 41.89
N GLY A 435 10.59 87.69 41.09
CA GLY A 435 10.43 87.21 39.72
C GLY A 435 10.22 88.33 38.71
N SER A 436 9.79 88.00 37.49
CA SER A 436 9.55 89.02 36.45
C SER A 436 8.27 89.81 36.74
N ARG A 437 8.35 91.14 36.69
CA ARG A 437 7.22 92.07 36.75
C ARG A 437 7.05 92.75 35.39
N PHE A 438 5.86 93.29 35.12
CA PHE A 438 5.62 94.06 33.90
C PHE A 438 4.81 95.33 34.19
N GLU A 439 5.00 96.33 33.34
CA GLU A 439 4.20 97.55 33.29
C GLU A 439 3.75 97.82 31.85
N VAL A 440 2.57 98.43 31.68
CA VAL A 440 2.07 98.82 30.36
C VAL A 440 2.18 100.34 30.22
N ILE A 441 2.89 100.78 29.19
CA ILE A 441 3.19 102.19 28.94
C ILE A 441 2.50 102.62 27.63
N GLY A 442 1.96 103.84 27.63
CA GLY A 442 1.31 104.43 26.44
C GLY A 442 -0.15 104.05 26.22
N VAL A 443 -0.84 103.57 27.26
CA VAL A 443 -2.28 103.26 27.26
C VAL A 443 -3.14 104.50 27.40
#